data_AF-A0A1Q5EMA5-F1
#
_entry.id   AF-A0A1Q5EMA5-F1
#
_cell.length_a   1.000
_cell.length_b   1.000
_cell.length_c   1.000
_cell.angle_alpha   90.00
_cell.angle_beta   90.00
_cell.angle_gamma   90.00
#
_symmetry.space_group_name_H-M   'P 1'
#
loop_
_entity.id
_entity.type
_entity.pdbx_description
1 polymer ?
#
loop_
_entity_poly.entity_id
_entity_poly.type
_entity_poly.pdbx_seq_one_letter_code
_entity_poly.pdbx_strand_id
1 'polypeptide(L)'
;MSDQDGESAEYAPADTLLGLVERGRGAGRLWAREDPEAGAAAVLECLRRETRYDRQCDARHDYHAQLVRELGLPIDLLRQQAEGEDEYERAREALAALALSGSVEAREVLRRAVRRGPWWQDVLDTVADRWPVPWWDDLAEDALRRLGGAEPEYPDSEPWLRWRESRPARPRRAAVRHVEALAPSNARLLAVLADGGSSRSERTAAVITLVGRPPLPELLPLVPELWTGEPAEPGERPLPQLLRAVDRLGPLAVEDARRWASGDRPWLAQFGASVLARHGELRDLPLLVGELERQWAAGEWCGPDRLADGVARFGPAAGEAVPVLRRFWEHTPHSYERPSYLRALAAIRPGAMGAEVTESLWDCEEDARLFAVEHAPEGAQLHRRLEELRGSAVESGEVRAAAGRRSGCGNR
;
A
#
# COMPACT_ATOMS: atom_id res chain seq x y z
N MET A 1 -5.39 22.02 -0.39
CA MET A 1 -6.74 22.06 -0.97
C MET A 1 -6.93 20.75 -1.73
N SER A 2 -7.61 19.73 -1.21
CA SER A 2 -8.47 19.60 -0.04
C SER A 2 -7.77 19.00 1.17
N ASP A 3 -7.76 19.74 2.27
CA ASP A 3 -7.77 19.13 3.60
C ASP A 3 -9.14 18.49 3.75
N GLN A 4 -9.20 17.17 3.62
CA GLN A 4 -10.21 16.41 4.33
C GLN A 4 -9.47 15.81 5.51
N ASP A 5 -9.63 16.45 6.66
CA ASP A 5 -9.52 15.80 7.95
C ASP A 5 -10.23 14.46 7.81
N GLY A 6 -9.46 13.38 7.70
CA GLY A 6 -9.97 12.03 7.70
C GLY A 6 -10.56 11.81 9.08
N GLU A 7 -11.83 12.15 9.24
CA GLU A 7 -12.69 11.55 10.24
C GLU A 7 -12.49 10.05 10.05
N SER A 8 -11.67 9.45 10.91
CA SER A 8 -11.24 8.07 10.76
C SER A 8 -12.51 7.25 10.66
N ALA A 9 -12.83 6.76 9.46
CA ALA A 9 -14.09 6.09 9.21
C ALA A 9 -14.26 5.05 10.31
N GLU A 10 -15.31 5.19 11.13
CA GLU A 10 -15.53 4.26 12.22
C GLU A 10 -15.76 2.90 11.57
N TYR A 11 -14.75 2.05 11.60
CA TYR A 11 -14.81 0.70 11.06
C TYR A 11 -15.72 -0.11 11.96
N ALA A 12 -16.55 -0.96 11.36
CA ALA A 12 -17.32 -1.92 12.14
C ALA A 12 -16.35 -2.84 12.94
N PRO A 13 -16.81 -3.45 14.05
CA PRO A 13 -15.99 -4.36 14.84
C PRO A 13 -15.35 -5.45 13.96
N ALA A 14 -14.06 -5.71 14.19
CA ALA A 14 -13.22 -6.52 13.28
C ALA A 14 -13.67 -7.99 13.15
N ASP A 15 -14.51 -8.47 14.06
CA ASP A 15 -15.08 -9.81 14.11
C ASP A 15 -16.50 -9.91 13.50
N THR A 16 -17.04 -8.80 12.99
CA THR A 16 -18.32 -8.80 12.25
C THR A 16 -18.10 -8.96 10.75
N LEU A 17 -19.10 -9.50 10.04
CA LEU A 17 -19.04 -9.61 8.57
C LEU A 17 -18.74 -8.27 7.89
N LEU A 18 -19.42 -7.19 8.31
CA LEU A 18 -19.15 -5.85 7.79
C LEU A 18 -17.70 -5.43 8.07
N GLY A 19 -17.21 -5.58 9.30
CA GLY A 19 -15.84 -5.20 9.65
C GLY A 19 -14.76 -5.99 8.90
N LEU A 20 -15.03 -7.26 8.58
CA LEU A 20 -14.15 -8.09 7.74
C LEU A 20 -14.12 -7.62 6.28
N VAL A 21 -15.30 -7.33 5.71
CA VAL A 21 -15.42 -6.84 4.32
C VAL A 21 -14.80 -5.44 4.19
N GLU A 22 -15.02 -4.56 5.16
CA GLU A 22 -14.44 -3.21 5.16
C GLU A 22 -12.94 -3.21 5.12
N ARG A 23 -12.31 -4.16 5.83
CA ARG A 23 -10.86 -4.34 5.87
C ARG A 23 -10.34 -5.18 4.70
N GLY A 24 -11.19 -5.72 3.83
CA GLY A 24 -10.79 -6.56 2.71
C GLY A 24 -10.22 -7.93 3.14
N ARG A 25 -10.63 -8.45 4.30
CA ARG A 25 -10.14 -9.74 4.79
C ARG A 25 -10.76 -10.91 4.04
N GLY A 26 -9.95 -11.93 3.76
CA GLY A 26 -10.42 -13.15 3.11
C GLY A 26 -11.53 -13.88 3.89
N ALA A 27 -11.51 -13.83 5.23
CA ALA A 27 -12.61 -14.33 6.06
C ALA A 27 -13.95 -13.64 5.77
N GLY A 28 -13.94 -12.34 5.48
CA GLY A 28 -15.16 -11.60 5.11
C GLY A 28 -15.75 -12.12 3.81
N ARG A 29 -14.91 -12.45 2.83
CA ARG A 29 -15.36 -13.04 1.56
C ARG A 29 -15.87 -14.47 1.71
N LEU A 30 -15.22 -15.27 2.55
CA LEU A 30 -15.68 -16.63 2.85
C LEU A 30 -17.06 -16.59 3.53
N TRP A 31 -17.23 -15.75 4.55
CA TRP A 31 -18.51 -15.60 5.25
C TRP A 31 -19.59 -15.01 4.33
N ALA A 32 -19.29 -14.00 3.52
CA ALA A 32 -20.24 -13.47 2.54
C ALA A 32 -20.76 -14.54 1.55
N ARG A 33 -19.96 -15.56 1.23
CA ARG A 33 -20.40 -16.69 0.38
C ARG A 33 -21.28 -17.69 1.12
N GLU A 34 -21.08 -17.84 2.42
CA GLU A 34 -21.90 -18.71 3.29
C GLU A 34 -23.26 -18.07 3.60
N ASP A 35 -23.30 -16.75 3.75
CA ASP A 35 -24.51 -15.94 3.93
C ASP A 35 -24.59 -14.82 2.88
N PRO A 36 -25.11 -15.11 1.66
CA PRO A 36 -25.15 -14.14 0.58
C PRO A 36 -26.01 -12.91 0.85
N GLU A 37 -27.05 -13.01 1.68
CA GLU A 37 -27.91 -11.88 2.01
C GLU A 37 -27.18 -10.88 2.91
N ALA A 38 -26.56 -11.37 3.99
CA ALA A 38 -25.73 -10.55 4.85
C ALA A 38 -24.48 -10.02 4.12
N GLY A 39 -23.88 -10.86 3.26
CA GLY A 39 -22.76 -10.48 2.39
C GLY A 39 -23.12 -9.35 1.44
N ALA A 40 -24.28 -9.43 0.78
CA ALA A 40 -24.79 -8.40 -0.11
C ALA A 40 -24.96 -7.06 0.63
N ALA A 41 -25.56 -7.09 1.82
CA ALA A 41 -25.75 -5.91 2.64
C ALA A 41 -24.40 -5.27 3.04
N ALA A 42 -23.44 -6.08 3.50
CA ALA A 42 -22.11 -5.62 3.89
C ALA A 42 -21.32 -4.99 2.72
N VAL A 43 -21.35 -5.61 1.54
CA VAL A 43 -20.67 -5.11 0.35
C VAL A 43 -21.30 -3.80 -0.13
N LEU A 44 -22.63 -3.72 -0.18
CA LEU A 44 -23.31 -2.48 -0.57
C LEU A 44 -23.00 -1.34 0.40
N GLU A 45 -22.92 -1.62 1.69
CA GLU A 45 -22.53 -0.63 2.69
C GLU A 45 -21.09 -0.16 2.49
N CYS A 46 -20.16 -1.09 2.29
CA CYS A 46 -18.77 -0.77 1.95
C CYS A 46 -18.67 0.05 0.67
N LEU A 47 -19.50 -0.20 -0.35
CA LEU A 47 -19.45 0.54 -1.61
C LEU A 47 -20.01 1.98 -1.49
N ARG A 48 -20.91 2.24 -0.54
CA ARG A 48 -21.47 3.58 -0.28
C ARG A 48 -20.49 4.52 0.41
N ARG A 49 -19.63 4.00 1.29
CA ARG A 49 -18.68 4.77 2.10
C ARG A 49 -17.23 4.49 1.70
N GLU A 50 -16.33 5.46 1.72
CA GLU A 50 -14.90 5.14 1.54
C GLU A 50 -14.39 4.42 2.80
N THR A 51 -13.81 3.25 2.61
CA THR A 51 -13.31 2.37 3.67
C THR A 51 -11.83 2.06 3.52
N ARG A 52 -11.21 2.46 2.40
CA ARG A 52 -9.75 2.33 2.21
C ARG A 52 -9.03 3.29 3.14
N TYR A 53 -8.05 2.77 3.86
CA TYR A 53 -7.25 3.60 4.79
C TYR A 53 -6.29 4.51 4.03
N ASP A 54 -5.58 3.96 3.04
CA ASP A 54 -4.71 4.70 2.14
C ASP A 54 -5.03 4.31 0.70
N ARG A 55 -5.67 5.21 -0.04
CA ARG A 55 -6.10 4.97 -1.43
C ARG A 55 -4.93 4.64 -2.36
N GLN A 56 -3.70 5.06 -2.02
CA GLN A 56 -2.52 4.87 -2.87
C GLN A 56 -2.01 3.42 -2.87
N CYS A 57 -2.32 2.66 -1.82
CA CYS A 57 -1.73 1.33 -1.58
C CYS A 57 -2.79 0.23 -1.37
N ASP A 58 -4.08 0.56 -1.38
CA ASP A 58 -5.15 -0.35 -0.98
C ASP A 58 -5.86 -1.01 -2.18
N ALA A 59 -5.74 -2.35 -2.27
CA ALA A 59 -6.26 -3.15 -3.37
C ALA A 59 -7.74 -3.60 -3.22
N ARG A 60 -8.52 -3.02 -2.29
CA ARG A 60 -9.92 -3.47 -2.03
C ARG A 60 -10.89 -3.34 -3.19
N HIS A 61 -10.60 -2.53 -4.20
CA HIS A 61 -11.47 -2.43 -5.37
C HIS A 61 -11.64 -3.78 -6.09
N ASP A 62 -10.58 -4.61 -6.17
CA ASP A 62 -10.64 -5.94 -6.79
C ASP A 62 -11.40 -6.93 -5.92
N TYR A 63 -11.17 -6.85 -4.61
CA TYR A 63 -11.90 -7.62 -3.62
C TYR A 63 -13.41 -7.35 -3.69
N HIS A 64 -13.82 -6.08 -3.71
CA HIS A 64 -15.22 -5.70 -3.84
C HIS A 64 -15.81 -6.07 -5.20
N ALA A 65 -15.07 -5.91 -6.30
CA ALA A 65 -15.52 -6.33 -7.63
C ALA A 65 -15.77 -7.84 -7.70
N GLN A 66 -14.87 -8.65 -7.12
CA GLN A 66 -15.05 -10.10 -7.04
C GLN A 66 -16.29 -10.45 -6.21
N LEU A 67 -16.53 -9.78 -5.08
CA LEU A 67 -17.74 -9.98 -4.25
C LEU A 67 -19.03 -9.56 -4.95
N VAL A 68 -19.05 -8.41 -5.63
CA VAL A 68 -20.20 -7.97 -6.44
C VAL A 68 -20.58 -9.03 -7.46
N ARG A 69 -19.59 -9.61 -8.14
CA ARG A 69 -19.81 -10.69 -9.11
C ARG A 69 -20.28 -11.98 -8.44
N GLU A 70 -19.64 -12.40 -7.35
CA GLU A 70 -19.94 -13.66 -6.65
C GLU A 70 -21.33 -13.68 -6.02
N LEU A 71 -21.77 -12.53 -5.52
CA LEU A 71 -23.09 -12.35 -4.90
C LEU A 71 -24.18 -11.92 -5.90
N GLY A 72 -23.82 -11.70 -7.17
CA GLY A 72 -24.77 -11.29 -8.21
C GLY A 72 -25.39 -9.91 -7.98
N LEU A 73 -24.63 -8.97 -7.40
CA LEU A 73 -25.13 -7.63 -7.08
C LEU A 73 -25.25 -6.77 -8.35
N PRO A 74 -26.27 -5.89 -8.43
CA PRO A 74 -26.38 -4.93 -9.51
C PRO A 74 -25.23 -3.92 -9.44
N ILE A 75 -24.73 -3.50 -10.60
CA ILE A 75 -23.64 -2.52 -10.69
C ILE A 75 -24.15 -1.06 -10.70
N ASP A 76 -25.44 -0.83 -10.51
CA ASP A 76 -26.06 0.50 -10.58
C ASP A 76 -25.44 1.52 -9.64
N LEU A 77 -25.10 1.11 -8.41
CA LEU A 77 -24.41 1.99 -7.46
C LEU A 77 -23.06 2.44 -7.99
N LEU A 78 -22.25 1.49 -8.47
CA LEU A 78 -20.93 1.76 -9.03
C LEU A 78 -21.03 2.63 -10.30
N ARG A 79 -22.03 2.36 -11.14
CA ARG A 79 -22.32 3.16 -12.33
C ARG A 79 -22.66 4.60 -11.98
N GLN A 80 -23.57 4.82 -11.04
CA GLN A 80 -23.95 6.16 -10.59
C GLN A 80 -22.76 6.91 -10.00
N GLN A 81 -21.94 6.25 -9.19
CA GLN A 81 -20.72 6.81 -8.62
C GLN A 81 -19.68 7.17 -9.70
N ALA A 82 -19.47 6.30 -10.69
CA ALA A 82 -18.49 6.53 -11.75
C ALA A 82 -18.92 7.61 -12.77
N GLU A 83 -20.24 7.74 -13.02
CA GLU A 83 -20.81 8.76 -13.92
C GLU A 83 -21.04 10.11 -13.21
N GLY A 84 -20.98 10.15 -11.87
CA GLY A 84 -21.23 11.33 -11.04
C GLY A 84 -20.11 12.39 -11.08
N GLU A 85 -20.40 13.55 -10.49
CA GLU A 85 -19.45 14.67 -10.36
C GLU A 85 -18.47 14.46 -9.20
N ASP A 86 -18.80 13.61 -8.25
CA ASP A 86 -17.94 13.28 -7.11
C ASP A 86 -16.77 12.37 -7.52
N GLU A 87 -15.65 12.48 -6.81
CA GLU A 87 -14.44 11.69 -7.04
C GLU A 87 -14.58 10.29 -6.39
N TYR A 88 -15.24 9.36 -7.08
CA TYR A 88 -15.32 7.94 -6.68
C TYR A 88 -14.33 7.06 -7.45
N GLU A 89 -13.04 7.22 -7.17
CA GLU A 89 -11.95 6.42 -7.74
C GLU A 89 -12.21 4.91 -7.62
N ARG A 90 -12.49 4.42 -6.41
CA ARG A 90 -12.76 3.00 -6.13
C ARG A 90 -13.86 2.40 -7.01
N ALA A 91 -14.90 3.17 -7.33
CA ALA A 91 -16.01 2.68 -8.17
C ALA A 91 -15.53 2.42 -9.61
N ARG A 92 -14.64 3.28 -10.12
CA ARG A 92 -14.03 3.13 -11.46
C ARG A 92 -13.13 1.91 -11.51
N GLU A 93 -12.30 1.72 -10.50
CA GLU A 93 -11.43 0.55 -10.38
C GLU A 93 -12.23 -0.75 -10.27
N ALA A 94 -13.29 -0.76 -9.45
CA ALA A 94 -14.17 -1.93 -9.32
C ALA A 94 -14.89 -2.27 -10.64
N LEU A 95 -15.37 -1.26 -11.38
CA LEU A 95 -15.95 -1.45 -12.72
C LEU A 95 -14.90 -1.98 -13.72
N ALA A 96 -13.65 -1.51 -13.64
CA ALA A 96 -12.57 -1.99 -14.49
C ALA A 96 -12.28 -3.48 -14.23
N ALA A 97 -12.27 -3.90 -12.96
CA ALA A 97 -12.12 -5.30 -12.57
C ALA A 97 -13.33 -6.18 -12.97
N LEU A 98 -14.55 -5.65 -12.85
CA LEU A 98 -15.78 -6.32 -13.31
C LEU A 98 -15.77 -6.53 -14.84
N ALA A 99 -15.27 -5.55 -15.60
CA ALA A 99 -15.12 -5.67 -17.05
C ALA A 99 -14.11 -6.77 -17.44
N LEU A 100 -12.96 -6.83 -16.77
CA LEU A 100 -11.98 -7.92 -16.93
C LEU A 100 -12.58 -9.29 -16.59
N SER A 101 -13.49 -9.32 -15.62
CA SER A 101 -14.22 -10.54 -15.23
C SER A 101 -15.39 -10.90 -16.15
N GLY A 102 -15.63 -10.14 -17.23
CA GLY A 102 -16.63 -10.43 -18.27
C GLY A 102 -17.85 -9.51 -18.29
N SER A 103 -17.95 -8.49 -17.42
CA SER A 103 -19.09 -7.55 -17.45
C SER A 103 -18.98 -6.56 -18.61
N VAL A 104 -19.75 -6.83 -19.67
CA VAL A 104 -19.86 -5.92 -20.83
C VAL A 104 -20.44 -4.57 -20.40
N GLU A 105 -21.41 -4.58 -19.48
CA GLU A 105 -22.03 -3.36 -18.98
C GLU A 105 -21.01 -2.47 -18.27
N ALA A 106 -20.20 -3.02 -17.37
CA ALA A 106 -19.14 -2.26 -16.67
C ALA A 106 -18.13 -1.66 -17.66
N ARG A 107 -17.78 -2.43 -18.71
CA ARG A 107 -16.89 -1.95 -19.77
C ARG A 107 -17.48 -0.75 -20.50
N GLU A 108 -18.75 -0.81 -20.89
CA GLU A 108 -19.41 0.29 -21.60
C GLU A 108 -19.65 1.52 -20.73
N VAL A 109 -19.88 1.35 -19.42
CA VAL A 109 -19.97 2.46 -18.46
C VAL A 109 -18.67 3.26 -18.45
N LEU A 110 -17.50 2.61 -18.27
CA LEU A 110 -16.22 3.34 -18.24
C LEU A 110 -15.86 3.95 -19.60
N ARG A 111 -16.12 3.24 -20.71
CA ARG A 111 -15.90 3.80 -22.06
C ARG A 111 -16.76 5.03 -22.31
N ARG A 112 -18.01 5.05 -21.84
CA ARG A 112 -18.87 6.23 -21.89
C ARG A 112 -18.33 7.36 -21.02
N ALA A 113 -17.82 7.05 -19.83
CA ALA A 113 -17.22 8.03 -18.94
C ALA A 113 -15.97 8.68 -19.54
N VAL A 114 -15.11 7.94 -20.26
CA VAL A 114 -14.01 8.56 -21.05
C VAL A 114 -14.55 9.54 -22.09
N ARG A 115 -15.64 9.19 -22.77
CA ARG A 115 -16.21 10.03 -23.84
C ARG A 115 -16.92 11.27 -23.33
N ARG A 116 -17.60 11.18 -22.19
CA ARG A 116 -18.60 12.18 -21.76
C ARG A 116 -18.49 12.60 -20.30
N GLY A 117 -17.88 11.80 -19.44
CA GLY A 117 -17.85 12.00 -18.00
C GLY A 117 -16.98 13.19 -17.56
N PRO A 118 -17.19 13.70 -16.33
CA PRO A 118 -16.38 14.80 -15.77
C PRO A 118 -14.94 14.37 -15.51
N TRP A 119 -14.72 13.16 -15.00
CA TRP A 119 -13.42 12.60 -14.62
C TRP A 119 -12.79 11.72 -15.71
N TRP A 120 -12.91 12.15 -16.96
CA TRP A 120 -12.57 11.31 -18.10
C TRP A 120 -11.09 10.95 -18.21
N GLN A 121 -10.17 11.80 -17.72
CA GLN A 121 -8.73 11.51 -17.71
C GLN A 121 -8.42 10.41 -16.70
N ASP A 122 -8.91 10.52 -15.45
CA ASP A 122 -8.72 9.47 -14.44
C ASP A 122 -9.29 8.12 -14.86
N VAL A 123 -10.50 8.13 -15.46
CA VAL A 123 -11.11 6.90 -15.99
C VAL A 123 -10.24 6.33 -17.11
N LEU A 124 -9.72 7.20 -18.00
CA LEU A 124 -8.86 6.78 -19.10
C LEU A 124 -7.55 6.17 -18.59
N ASP A 125 -6.92 6.80 -17.59
CA ASP A 125 -5.69 6.30 -16.99
C ASP A 125 -5.96 4.96 -16.28
N THR A 126 -7.08 4.84 -15.55
CA THR A 126 -7.50 3.58 -14.91
C THR A 126 -7.67 2.46 -15.93
N VAL A 127 -8.38 2.70 -17.05
CA VAL A 127 -8.58 1.64 -18.05
C VAL A 127 -7.32 1.35 -18.85
N ALA A 128 -6.45 2.34 -19.08
CA ALA A 128 -5.20 2.14 -19.80
C ALA A 128 -4.18 1.33 -19.00
N ASP A 129 -4.13 1.54 -17.67
CA ASP A 129 -3.31 0.77 -16.75
C ASP A 129 -3.77 -0.69 -16.65
N ARG A 130 -5.09 -0.90 -16.61
CA ARG A 130 -5.67 -2.20 -16.24
C ARG A 130 -6.11 -3.08 -17.40
N TRP A 131 -6.57 -2.50 -18.50
CA TRP A 131 -7.17 -3.27 -19.59
C TRP A 131 -6.16 -3.54 -20.73
N PRO A 132 -6.37 -4.64 -21.48
CA PRO A 132 -5.65 -4.87 -22.71
C PRO A 132 -5.79 -3.69 -23.68
N VAL A 133 -4.69 -3.29 -24.31
CA VAL A 133 -4.63 -2.17 -25.28
C VAL A 133 -5.81 -2.12 -26.26
N PRO A 134 -6.24 -3.24 -26.90
CA PRO A 134 -7.35 -3.19 -27.86
C PRO A 134 -8.71 -2.74 -27.28
N TRP A 135 -8.84 -2.65 -25.95
CA TRP A 135 -10.09 -2.24 -25.30
C TRP A 135 -10.22 -0.72 -25.10
N TRP A 136 -9.13 0.03 -25.26
CA TRP A 136 -9.10 1.48 -25.02
C TRP A 136 -8.35 2.28 -26.09
N ASP A 137 -7.53 1.66 -26.94
CA ASP A 137 -6.76 2.39 -27.95
C ASP A 137 -7.66 3.14 -28.96
N ASP A 138 -8.87 2.63 -29.20
CA ASP A 138 -9.88 3.27 -30.04
C ASP A 138 -10.49 4.55 -29.43
N LEU A 139 -10.19 4.86 -28.16
CA LEU A 139 -10.61 6.09 -27.49
C LEU A 139 -9.68 7.28 -27.77
N ALA A 140 -8.59 7.09 -28.52
CA ALA A 140 -7.61 8.14 -28.79
C ALA A 140 -8.22 9.42 -29.39
N GLU A 141 -9.12 9.28 -30.39
CA GLU A 141 -9.77 10.43 -31.02
C GLU A 141 -10.67 11.18 -30.03
N ASP A 142 -11.44 10.45 -29.22
CA ASP A 142 -12.26 11.01 -28.15
C ASP A 142 -11.41 11.78 -27.13
N ALA A 143 -10.33 11.17 -26.66
CA ALA A 143 -9.42 11.74 -25.66
C ALA A 143 -8.70 12.99 -26.18
N LEU A 144 -8.13 12.95 -27.39
CA LEU A 144 -7.41 14.09 -27.99
C LEU A 144 -8.34 15.28 -28.24
N ARG A 145 -9.57 15.03 -28.72
CA ARG A 145 -10.58 16.08 -28.88
C ARG A 145 -10.95 16.72 -27.54
N ARG A 146 -11.14 15.90 -26.50
CA ARG A 146 -11.49 16.40 -25.16
C ARG A 146 -10.35 17.16 -24.51
N LEU A 147 -9.11 16.71 -24.73
CA LEU A 147 -7.91 17.39 -24.23
C LEU A 147 -7.78 18.80 -24.80
N GLY A 148 -8.26 19.04 -26.02
CA GLY A 148 -8.38 20.40 -26.58
C GLY A 148 -7.04 21.13 -26.72
N GLY A 149 -5.93 20.39 -26.83
CA GLY A 149 -4.57 20.93 -26.86
C GLY A 149 -3.92 21.21 -25.50
N ALA A 150 -4.61 20.94 -24.39
CA ALA A 150 -4.02 20.97 -23.06
C ALA A 150 -2.96 19.86 -22.86
N GLU A 151 -2.16 19.97 -21.80
CA GLU A 151 -1.30 18.86 -21.36
C GLU A 151 -2.15 17.88 -20.53
N PRO A 152 -2.08 16.56 -20.79
CA PRO A 152 -2.74 15.59 -19.93
C PRO A 152 -2.08 15.57 -18.56
N GLU A 153 -2.82 15.10 -17.56
CA GLU A 153 -2.36 15.09 -16.17
C GLU A 153 -1.10 14.24 -15.97
N TYR A 154 -1.07 13.05 -16.59
CA TYR A 154 0.06 12.12 -16.54
C TYR A 154 0.65 11.89 -17.94
N PRO A 155 1.41 12.87 -18.48
CA PRO A 155 1.86 12.83 -19.87
C PRO A 155 2.90 11.73 -20.17
N ASP A 156 3.53 11.20 -19.12
CA ASP A 156 4.59 10.20 -19.16
C ASP A 156 4.05 8.79 -18.79
N SER A 157 2.74 8.58 -18.79
CA SER A 157 2.06 7.30 -18.54
C SER A 157 1.25 6.82 -19.76
N GLU A 158 0.90 5.53 -19.83
CA GLU A 158 -0.16 5.07 -20.75
C GLU A 158 -1.50 5.76 -20.37
N PRO A 159 -2.38 6.09 -21.34
CA PRO A 159 -2.25 5.84 -22.78
C PRO A 159 -1.45 6.92 -23.53
N TRP A 160 -1.06 8.00 -22.84
CA TRP A 160 -0.47 9.19 -23.44
C TRP A 160 0.92 8.95 -24.04
N LEU A 161 1.69 8.03 -23.47
CA LEU A 161 2.98 7.58 -24.01
C LEU A 161 2.83 6.93 -25.39
N ARG A 162 1.77 6.16 -25.59
CA ARG A 162 1.44 5.50 -26.87
C ARG A 162 0.96 6.51 -27.89
N TRP A 163 0.18 7.49 -27.47
CA TRP A 163 -0.34 8.54 -28.36
C TRP A 163 0.58 9.77 -28.48
N ARG A 164 1.86 9.66 -28.06
CA ARG A 164 2.82 10.79 -28.04
C ARG A 164 3.02 11.48 -29.39
N GLU A 165 2.96 10.73 -30.49
CA GLU A 165 3.15 11.27 -31.85
C GLU A 165 1.98 12.15 -32.28
N SER A 166 0.83 11.99 -31.62
CA SER A 166 -0.38 12.78 -31.81
C SER A 166 -0.44 14.00 -30.88
N ARG A 167 0.62 14.30 -30.11
CA ARG A 167 0.67 15.37 -29.10
C ARG A 167 1.70 16.47 -29.43
N PRO A 168 1.49 17.72 -28.96
CA PRO A 168 2.48 18.79 -29.06
C PRO A 168 3.73 18.51 -28.21
N ALA A 169 4.89 19.03 -28.64
CA ALA A 169 6.19 18.81 -27.97
C ALA A 169 6.29 19.51 -26.60
N ARG A 170 6.99 18.86 -25.66
CA ARG A 170 7.13 19.28 -24.24
C ARG A 170 8.34 20.21 -24.01
N PRO A 171 8.19 21.35 -23.31
CA PRO A 171 9.32 22.09 -22.76
C PRO A 171 9.85 21.49 -21.44
N ARG A 172 11.18 21.45 -21.24
CA ARG A 172 11.83 20.92 -20.02
C ARG A 172 11.67 21.87 -18.81
N ARG A 173 11.33 21.34 -17.63
CA ARG A 173 11.16 22.09 -16.35
C ARG A 173 12.48 22.35 -15.58
N ALA A 174 12.47 23.40 -14.76
CA ALA A 174 13.61 24.08 -14.13
C ALA A 174 14.15 23.50 -12.79
N ALA A 175 13.62 22.36 -12.30
CA ALA A 175 13.94 21.81 -10.97
C ALA A 175 15.42 21.38 -10.76
N VAL A 176 16.20 21.31 -11.84
CA VAL A 176 17.60 20.85 -11.84
C VAL A 176 18.54 21.79 -11.06
N ARG A 177 18.22 23.08 -10.90
CA ARG A 177 19.18 24.11 -10.44
C ARG A 177 19.53 24.10 -8.94
N HIS A 178 18.65 23.63 -8.04
CA HIS A 178 18.92 23.67 -6.59
C HIS A 178 19.81 22.52 -6.11
N VAL A 179 19.72 21.35 -6.73
CA VAL A 179 20.52 20.16 -6.37
C VAL A 179 21.99 20.35 -6.74
N GLU A 180 22.26 21.02 -7.85
CA GLU A 180 23.62 21.28 -8.35
C GLU A 180 24.47 22.15 -7.39
N ALA A 181 23.84 23.06 -6.64
CA ALA A 181 24.54 23.98 -5.72
C ALA A 181 25.05 23.29 -4.43
N LEU A 182 24.38 22.23 -3.97
CA LEU A 182 24.73 21.47 -2.75
C LEU A 182 25.65 20.27 -3.03
N ALA A 183 25.72 19.84 -4.29
CA ALA A 183 26.45 18.67 -4.74
C ALA A 183 27.99 18.63 -4.58
N PRO A 184 28.78 19.70 -4.28
CA PRO A 184 30.23 19.57 -4.40
C PRO A 184 30.94 18.74 -3.31
N SER A 185 30.45 18.69 -2.06
CA SER A 185 31.22 18.03 -0.98
C SER A 185 30.38 17.48 0.17
N ASN A 186 30.81 16.35 0.75
CA ASN A 186 30.16 15.72 1.92
C ASN A 186 30.21 16.64 3.15
N ALA A 187 31.34 17.31 3.37
CA ALA A 187 31.50 18.25 4.47
C ALA A 187 30.49 19.41 4.41
N ARG A 188 30.18 19.92 3.21
CA ARG A 188 29.17 20.97 3.04
C ARG A 188 27.77 20.47 3.33
N LEU A 189 27.43 19.25 2.91
CA LEU A 189 26.14 18.63 3.22
C LEU A 189 25.96 18.46 4.73
N LEU A 190 26.97 17.93 5.43
CA LEU A 190 26.95 17.79 6.89
C LEU A 190 26.88 19.15 7.60
N ALA A 191 27.57 20.17 7.09
CA ALA A 191 27.51 21.52 7.65
C ALA A 191 26.11 22.14 7.52
N VAL A 192 25.42 21.96 6.39
CA VAL A 192 24.01 22.39 6.21
C VAL A 192 23.08 21.66 7.18
N LEU A 193 23.32 20.38 7.43
CA LEU A 193 22.53 19.59 8.39
C LEU A 193 22.77 20.01 9.84
N ALA A 194 24.01 20.38 10.19
CA ALA A 194 24.39 20.83 11.51
C ALA A 194 24.01 22.30 11.79
N ASP A 195 23.78 23.09 10.73
CA ASP A 195 23.45 24.51 10.85
C ASP A 195 21.99 24.73 11.23
N GLY A 196 21.77 25.18 12.47
CA GLY A 196 20.48 25.59 13.01
C GLY A 196 19.75 26.67 12.19
N GLY A 197 20.48 27.46 11.38
CA GLY A 197 19.92 28.50 10.50
C GLY A 197 19.51 28.03 9.10
N SER A 198 19.93 26.83 8.67
CA SER A 198 19.58 26.30 7.35
C SER A 198 18.09 25.95 7.25
N SER A 199 17.48 26.24 6.10
CA SER A 199 16.06 26.00 5.89
C SER A 199 15.72 24.50 5.81
N ARG A 200 14.45 24.16 6.09
CA ARG A 200 13.92 22.80 5.93
C ARG A 200 14.21 22.21 4.55
N SER A 201 14.01 23.02 3.50
CA SER A 201 14.24 22.62 2.11
C SER A 201 15.71 22.32 1.83
N GLU A 202 16.64 23.13 2.37
CA GLU A 202 18.08 22.90 2.24
C GLU A 202 18.53 21.64 2.98
N ARG A 203 18.07 21.44 4.22
CA ARG A 203 18.36 20.21 4.98
C ARG A 203 17.78 18.97 4.31
N THR A 204 16.55 19.03 3.80
CA THR A 204 15.93 17.94 3.05
C THR A 204 16.71 17.61 1.78
N ALA A 205 17.09 18.63 0.99
CA ALA A 205 17.92 18.45 -0.19
C ALA A 205 19.30 17.84 0.14
N ALA A 206 19.87 18.22 1.28
CA ALA A 206 21.13 17.64 1.76
C ALA A 206 20.99 16.15 2.10
N VAL A 207 19.94 15.74 2.84
CA VAL A 207 19.64 14.33 3.12
C VAL A 207 19.42 13.54 1.83
N ILE A 208 18.60 14.04 0.90
CA ILE A 208 18.36 13.40 -0.41
C ILE A 208 19.68 13.21 -1.17
N THR A 209 20.54 14.22 -1.16
CA THR A 209 21.86 14.15 -1.83
C THR A 209 22.76 13.11 -1.16
N LEU A 210 22.74 12.99 0.17
CA LEU A 210 23.52 11.99 0.92
C LEU A 210 23.06 10.55 0.62
N VAL A 211 21.77 10.31 0.37
CA VAL A 211 21.26 8.98 -0.01
C VAL A 211 21.94 8.47 -1.28
N GLY A 212 22.40 9.35 -2.18
CA GLY A 212 23.14 8.98 -3.39
C GLY A 212 24.64 8.73 -3.18
N ARG A 213 25.17 8.83 -1.96
CA ARG A 213 26.61 8.79 -1.66
C ARG A 213 27.02 7.58 -0.80
N PRO A 214 28.34 7.31 -0.68
CA PRO A 214 28.83 6.40 0.36
C PRO A 214 28.33 6.81 1.76
N PRO A 215 27.95 5.86 2.63
CA PRO A 215 27.44 6.16 3.96
C PRO A 215 28.45 6.95 4.81
N LEU A 216 27.96 7.94 5.57
CA LEU A 216 28.76 8.83 6.42
C LEU A 216 28.34 8.70 7.89
N PRO A 217 29.14 8.02 8.75
CA PRO A 217 28.84 7.89 10.18
C PRO A 217 28.69 9.23 10.91
N GLU A 218 29.29 10.30 10.38
CA GLU A 218 29.18 11.67 10.89
C GLU A 218 27.74 12.22 10.84
N LEU A 219 26.83 11.55 10.12
CA LEU A 219 25.40 11.86 10.16
C LEU A 219 24.75 11.48 11.50
N LEU A 220 25.20 10.42 12.17
CA LEU A 220 24.53 9.85 13.35
C LEU A 220 24.34 10.87 14.49
N PRO A 221 25.34 11.67 14.88
CA PRO A 221 25.17 12.66 15.95
C PRO A 221 24.18 13.77 15.59
N LEU A 222 23.92 14.01 14.31
CA LEU A 222 23.00 15.05 13.84
C LEU A 222 21.54 14.59 13.85
N VAL A 223 21.29 13.29 13.75
CA VAL A 223 19.93 12.71 13.62
C VAL A 223 18.92 13.30 14.60
N PRO A 224 19.19 13.43 15.92
CA PRO A 224 18.22 13.96 16.89
C PRO A 224 17.69 15.37 16.58
N GLU A 225 18.41 16.15 15.76
CA GLU A 225 18.04 17.51 15.36
C GLU A 225 17.40 17.58 13.94
N LEU A 226 17.36 16.45 13.22
CA LEU A 226 16.89 16.37 11.83
C LEU A 226 15.41 16.01 11.72
N TRP A 227 14.58 16.82 12.37
CA TRP A 227 13.13 16.67 12.40
C TRP A 227 12.39 17.93 11.90
N THR A 228 11.09 17.80 11.68
CA THR A 228 10.16 18.88 11.26
C THR A 228 8.95 18.88 12.18
N GLY A 229 8.45 20.06 12.58
CA GLY A 229 7.25 20.22 13.42
C GLY A 229 6.38 21.40 13.03
N GLU A 230 6.21 21.63 11.72
CA GLU A 230 5.41 22.74 11.18
C GLU A 230 3.89 22.45 11.22
N PRO A 231 3.04 23.50 11.23
CA PRO A 231 1.76 23.54 11.95
C PRO A 231 0.59 22.71 11.38
N ALA A 232 0.79 21.96 10.29
CA ALA A 232 -0.29 21.19 9.65
C ALA A 232 -0.47 19.78 10.26
N GLU A 233 0.48 19.29 11.05
CA GLU A 233 0.47 17.92 11.58
C GLU A 233 0.89 17.93 13.06
N PRO A 234 0.19 17.24 13.97
CA PRO A 234 0.63 17.15 15.36
C PRO A 234 1.93 16.33 15.46
N GLY A 235 2.99 16.96 15.95
CA GLY A 235 4.20 16.27 16.43
C GLY A 235 5.45 16.41 15.56
N GLU A 236 6.58 16.00 16.14
CA GLU A 236 7.89 15.99 15.51
C GLU A 236 7.98 14.80 14.54
N ARG A 237 8.45 15.01 13.29
CA ARG A 237 8.67 13.94 12.30
C ARG A 237 10.08 14.01 11.71
N PRO A 238 10.72 12.88 11.34
CA PRO A 238 12.04 12.91 10.71
C PRO A 238 12.00 13.62 9.35
N LEU A 239 13.11 14.25 8.95
CA LEU A 239 13.24 14.80 7.59
C LEU A 239 13.03 13.71 6.52
N PRO A 240 12.46 14.05 5.35
CA PRO A 240 12.30 13.09 4.26
C PRO A 240 13.61 12.38 3.90
N GLN A 241 13.52 11.08 3.66
CA GLN A 241 14.66 10.20 3.34
C GLN A 241 15.71 10.01 4.44
N LEU A 242 15.54 10.57 5.63
CA LEU A 242 16.52 10.41 6.72
C LEU A 242 16.69 8.95 7.13
N LEU A 243 15.59 8.20 7.26
CA LEU A 243 15.64 6.77 7.59
C LEU A 243 16.45 6.00 6.53
N ARG A 244 16.26 6.30 5.24
CA ARG A 244 17.01 5.67 4.16
C ARG A 244 18.50 6.02 4.20
N ALA A 245 18.85 7.25 4.57
CA ALA A 245 20.25 7.65 4.72
C ALA A 245 20.92 6.92 5.89
N VAL A 246 20.24 6.79 7.03
CA VAL A 246 20.75 6.08 8.21
C VAL A 246 20.78 4.56 8.00
N ASP A 247 19.76 3.98 7.35
CA ASP A 247 19.69 2.54 7.05
C ASP A 247 20.90 2.05 6.24
N ARG A 248 21.42 2.90 5.34
CA ARG A 248 22.63 2.62 4.55
C ARG A 248 23.91 2.52 5.38
N LEU A 249 23.94 3.04 6.62
CA LEU A 249 25.06 2.86 7.55
C LEU A 249 25.10 1.43 8.13
N GLY A 250 23.98 0.71 8.07
CA GLY A 250 23.89 -0.67 8.52
C GLY A 250 24.26 -0.83 10.00
N PRO A 251 25.12 -1.82 10.35
CA PRO A 251 25.54 -2.06 11.74
C PRO A 251 26.14 -0.85 12.46
N LEU A 252 26.71 0.13 11.73
CA LEU A 252 27.29 1.32 12.33
C LEU A 252 26.26 2.20 13.05
N ALA A 253 24.98 2.12 12.67
CA ALA A 253 23.91 2.91 13.28
C ALA A 253 23.30 2.25 14.54
N VAL A 254 23.66 1.00 14.86
CA VAL A 254 22.93 0.20 15.84
C VAL A 254 23.05 0.76 17.27
N GLU A 255 24.25 1.17 17.70
CA GLU A 255 24.43 1.70 19.05
C GLU A 255 23.69 3.03 19.26
N ASP A 256 23.68 3.93 18.27
CA ASP A 256 22.90 5.16 18.33
C ASP A 256 21.40 4.88 18.24
N ALA A 257 20.98 3.92 17.42
CA ALA A 257 19.59 3.49 17.34
C ALA A 257 19.05 2.95 18.66
N ARG A 258 19.85 2.24 19.46
CA ARG A 258 19.46 1.83 20.83
C ARG A 258 19.22 3.00 21.76
N ARG A 259 20.12 4.00 21.71
CA ARG A 259 19.99 5.23 22.51
C ARG A 259 18.72 6.00 22.12
N TRP A 260 18.45 6.08 20.82
CA TRP A 260 17.24 6.72 20.29
C TRP A 260 15.98 5.97 20.72
N ALA A 261 15.93 4.65 20.51
CA ALA A 261 14.80 3.78 20.85
C ALA A 261 14.45 3.77 22.35
N SER A 262 15.42 4.05 23.23
CA SER A 262 15.22 4.10 24.68
C SER A 262 14.97 5.51 25.21
N GLY A 263 14.90 6.52 24.34
CA GLY A 263 14.74 7.92 24.72
C GLY A 263 13.28 8.38 24.82
N ASP A 264 13.06 9.55 25.41
CA ASP A 264 11.73 10.09 25.69
C ASP A 264 11.06 10.80 24.49
N ARG A 265 11.79 11.03 23.39
CA ARG A 265 11.25 11.69 22.19
C ARG A 265 10.57 10.65 21.28
N PRO A 266 9.24 10.65 21.14
CA PRO A 266 8.52 9.54 20.48
C PRO A 266 8.97 9.27 19.05
N TRP A 267 9.15 10.32 18.23
CA TRP A 267 9.60 10.16 16.84
C TRP A 267 10.99 9.54 16.75
N LEU A 268 11.89 9.92 17.66
CA LEU A 268 13.27 9.45 17.68
C LEU A 268 13.31 8.01 18.20
N ALA A 269 12.45 7.67 19.16
CA ALA A 269 12.28 6.30 19.62
C ALA A 269 11.78 5.38 18.49
N GLN A 270 10.73 5.77 17.78
CA GLN A 270 10.21 5.06 16.61
C GLN A 270 11.27 4.95 15.48
N PHE A 271 12.03 6.03 15.25
CA PHE A 271 13.12 6.05 14.28
C PHE A 271 14.23 5.05 14.66
N GLY A 272 14.66 5.04 15.92
CA GLY A 272 15.61 4.07 16.46
C GLY A 272 15.12 2.63 16.30
N ALA A 273 13.87 2.36 16.69
CA ALA A 273 13.25 1.05 16.52
C ALA A 273 13.22 0.60 15.04
N SER A 274 12.96 1.53 14.10
CA SER A 274 12.99 1.24 12.66
C SER A 274 14.38 0.84 12.15
N VAL A 275 15.44 1.45 12.69
CA VAL A 275 16.83 1.05 12.38
C VAL A 275 17.15 -0.31 13.01
N LEU A 276 16.73 -0.54 14.25
CA LEU A 276 16.93 -1.82 14.95
C LEU A 276 16.17 -2.97 14.31
N ALA A 277 14.99 -2.73 13.73
CA ALA A 277 14.24 -3.74 12.97
C ALA A 277 15.09 -4.31 11.81
N ARG A 278 15.95 -3.49 11.21
CA ARG A 278 16.76 -3.86 10.04
C ARG A 278 18.18 -4.30 10.38
N HIS A 279 18.76 -3.80 11.47
CA HIS A 279 20.18 -4.06 11.79
C HIS A 279 20.41 -4.55 13.22
N GLY A 280 19.40 -4.51 14.07
CA GLY A 280 19.48 -4.92 15.47
C GLY A 280 19.70 -6.41 15.66
N GLU A 281 20.09 -6.76 16.86
CA GLU A 281 20.39 -8.11 17.32
C GLU A 281 19.29 -8.62 18.25
N LEU A 282 19.38 -9.88 18.69
CA LEU A 282 18.36 -10.49 19.55
C LEU A 282 18.08 -9.70 20.85
N ARG A 283 19.10 -9.01 21.40
CA ARG A 283 18.95 -8.15 22.58
C ARG A 283 18.05 -6.93 22.37
N ASP A 284 17.82 -6.55 21.11
CA ASP A 284 17.02 -5.38 20.74
C ASP A 284 15.53 -5.73 20.59
N LEU A 285 15.19 -7.02 20.60
CA LEU A 285 13.82 -7.51 20.45
C LEU A 285 12.83 -6.88 21.43
N PRO A 286 13.12 -6.68 22.74
CA PRO A 286 12.21 -6.00 23.65
C PRO A 286 11.85 -4.57 23.22
N LEU A 287 12.79 -3.84 22.60
CA LEU A 287 12.52 -2.49 22.08
C LEU A 287 11.57 -2.53 20.88
N LEU A 288 11.72 -3.52 19.99
CA LEU A 288 10.84 -3.70 18.83
C LEU A 288 9.42 -4.09 19.25
N VAL A 289 9.28 -5.02 20.20
CA VAL A 289 7.97 -5.44 20.73
C VAL A 289 7.30 -4.31 21.51
N GLY A 290 8.07 -3.58 22.32
CA GLY A 290 7.56 -2.41 23.05
C GLY A 290 7.05 -1.30 22.11
N GLU A 291 7.74 -1.06 21.00
CA GLU A 291 7.30 -0.09 20.00
C GLU A 291 6.05 -0.57 19.24
N LEU A 292 5.93 -1.86 18.89
CA LEU A 292 4.70 -2.41 18.31
C LEU A 292 3.50 -2.23 19.27
N GLU A 293 3.70 -2.48 20.56
CA GLU A 293 2.66 -2.29 21.58
C GLU A 293 2.26 -0.81 21.74
N ARG A 294 3.23 0.11 21.66
CA ARG A 294 2.97 1.56 21.64
C ARG A 294 2.14 1.95 20.41
N GLN A 295 2.55 1.51 19.22
CA GLN A 295 1.85 1.80 17.96
C GLN A 295 0.40 1.28 17.99
N TRP A 296 0.20 0.07 18.52
CA TRP A 296 -1.13 -0.50 18.73
C TRP A 296 -1.97 0.38 19.66
N ALA A 297 -1.43 0.76 20.82
CA ALA A 297 -2.13 1.59 21.80
C ALA A 297 -2.45 3.00 21.26
N ALA A 298 -1.62 3.53 20.35
CA ALA A 298 -1.82 4.82 19.70
C ALA A 298 -2.77 4.77 18.50
N GLY A 299 -3.18 3.58 18.05
CA GLY A 299 -3.97 3.41 16.81
C GLY A 299 -3.18 3.78 15.54
N GLU A 300 -1.87 3.58 15.56
CA GLU A 300 -1.00 3.80 14.39
C GLU A 300 -1.11 2.62 13.43
N TRP A 301 -1.79 2.84 12.30
CA TRP A 301 -2.03 1.80 11.28
C TRP A 301 -1.04 1.83 10.11
N CYS A 302 -0.24 2.90 9.97
CA CYS A 302 0.75 3.05 8.90
C CYS A 302 2.17 2.97 9.45
N GLY A 303 2.95 2.00 8.98
CA GLY A 303 4.34 1.77 9.36
C GLY A 303 4.67 0.63 10.34
N PRO A 304 3.73 0.02 11.11
CA PRO A 304 4.06 -1.15 11.93
C PRO A 304 4.58 -2.37 11.14
N ASP A 305 4.31 -2.46 9.84
CA ASP A 305 4.82 -3.46 8.90
C ASP A 305 6.34 -3.60 8.99
N ARG A 306 7.07 -2.49 9.07
CA ARG A 306 8.54 -2.47 9.15
C ARG A 306 9.04 -3.16 10.42
N LEU A 307 8.35 -2.95 11.53
CA LEU A 307 8.67 -3.60 12.80
C LEU A 307 8.26 -5.06 12.78
N ALA A 308 7.12 -5.40 12.20
CA ALA A 308 6.68 -6.78 12.02
C ALA A 308 7.72 -7.59 11.21
N ASP A 309 8.15 -7.08 10.06
CA ASP A 309 9.20 -7.69 9.25
C ASP A 309 10.55 -7.75 10.02
N GLY A 310 10.85 -6.74 10.83
CA GLY A 310 12.03 -6.70 11.69
C GLY A 310 12.05 -7.80 12.75
N VAL A 311 10.92 -7.97 13.44
CA VAL A 311 10.72 -8.99 14.47
C VAL A 311 10.74 -10.40 13.87
N ALA A 312 10.20 -10.57 12.66
CA ALA A 312 10.18 -11.85 11.94
C ALA A 312 11.57 -12.50 11.80
N ARG A 313 12.63 -11.69 11.66
CA ARG A 313 14.03 -12.14 11.54
C ARG A 313 14.53 -12.97 12.72
N PHE A 314 13.93 -12.81 13.90
CA PHE A 314 14.32 -13.54 15.10
C PHE A 314 13.57 -14.87 15.26
N GLY A 315 12.64 -15.18 14.35
CA GLY A 315 11.92 -16.45 14.31
C GLY A 315 11.27 -16.79 15.65
N PRO A 316 11.33 -18.05 16.13
CA PRO A 316 10.71 -18.47 17.38
C PRO A 316 11.16 -17.69 18.64
N ALA A 317 12.33 -17.04 18.61
CA ALA A 317 12.79 -16.22 19.74
C ALA A 317 11.92 -14.97 19.95
N ALA A 318 11.18 -14.54 18.93
CA ALA A 318 10.23 -13.43 18.99
C ALA A 318 8.82 -13.83 19.44
N GLY A 319 8.67 -14.94 20.18
CA GLY A 319 7.38 -15.44 20.67
C GLY A 319 6.53 -14.41 21.42
N GLU A 320 7.15 -13.48 22.15
CA GLU A 320 6.46 -12.42 22.89
C GLU A 320 5.72 -11.43 21.97
N ALA A 321 6.10 -11.31 20.70
CA ALA A 321 5.45 -10.42 19.74
C ALA A 321 4.13 -10.98 19.18
N VAL A 322 3.85 -12.28 19.35
CA VAL A 322 2.69 -12.95 18.73
C VAL A 322 1.36 -12.26 19.07
N PRO A 323 1.05 -11.90 20.34
CA PRO A 323 -0.23 -11.28 20.67
C PRO A 323 -0.46 -9.95 19.95
N VAL A 324 0.54 -9.06 19.91
CA VAL A 324 0.40 -7.76 19.25
C VAL A 324 0.32 -7.90 17.73
N LEU A 325 1.11 -8.78 17.13
CA LEU A 325 1.07 -9.06 15.69
C LEU A 325 -0.29 -9.63 15.26
N ARG A 326 -0.89 -10.50 16.07
CA ARG A 326 -2.25 -11.00 15.82
C ARG A 326 -3.29 -9.89 15.89
N ARG A 327 -3.22 -9.03 16.91
CA ARG A 327 -4.13 -7.87 17.01
C ARG A 327 -4.04 -6.99 15.77
N PHE A 328 -2.83 -6.64 15.32
CA PHE A 328 -2.63 -5.89 14.08
C PHE A 328 -3.19 -6.60 12.85
N TRP A 329 -2.89 -7.89 12.66
CA TRP A 329 -3.39 -8.66 11.52
C TRP A 329 -4.93 -8.73 11.49
N GLU A 330 -5.57 -8.91 12.65
CA GLU A 330 -7.04 -9.02 12.78
C GLU A 330 -7.75 -7.66 12.58
N HIS A 331 -7.14 -6.55 13.03
CA HIS A 331 -7.84 -5.26 13.16
C HIS A 331 -7.38 -4.18 12.18
N THR A 332 -6.22 -4.33 11.53
CA THR A 332 -5.66 -3.25 10.70
C THR A 332 -6.64 -2.82 9.62
N PRO A 333 -7.01 -1.53 9.58
CA PRO A 333 -7.70 -0.93 8.44
C PRO A 333 -6.73 -0.61 7.30
N HIS A 334 -5.42 -0.67 7.51
CA HIS A 334 -4.42 -0.49 6.47
C HIS A 334 -4.01 -1.86 5.93
N SER A 335 -4.73 -2.31 4.91
CA SER A 335 -4.60 -3.67 4.38
C SER A 335 -3.19 -3.96 3.85
N TYR A 336 -2.53 -2.98 3.25
CA TYR A 336 -1.13 -3.02 2.80
C TYR A 336 -0.15 -3.61 3.83
N GLU A 337 -0.39 -3.40 5.13
CA GLU A 337 0.49 -3.87 6.22
C GLU A 337 0.29 -5.36 6.56
N ARG A 338 -0.88 -5.91 6.22
CA ARG A 338 -1.31 -7.27 6.59
C ARG A 338 -0.34 -8.37 6.16
N PRO A 339 0.26 -8.34 4.95
CA PRO A 339 1.25 -9.33 4.54
C PRO A 339 2.46 -9.39 5.50
N SER A 340 2.92 -8.25 6.04
CA SER A 340 4.06 -8.22 6.97
C SER A 340 3.71 -8.88 8.31
N TYR A 341 2.50 -8.64 8.83
CA TYR A 341 2.04 -9.33 10.05
C TYR A 341 1.91 -10.85 9.83
N LEU A 342 1.39 -11.26 8.68
CA LEU A 342 1.25 -12.66 8.31
C LEU A 342 2.61 -13.37 8.21
N ARG A 343 3.59 -12.74 7.53
CA ARG A 343 4.97 -13.21 7.44
C ARG A 343 5.63 -13.32 8.81
N ALA A 344 5.47 -12.30 9.65
CA ALA A 344 6.04 -12.29 11.00
C ALA A 344 5.47 -13.42 11.86
N LEU A 345 4.15 -13.60 11.88
CA LEU A 345 3.49 -14.67 12.62
C LEU A 345 3.96 -16.06 12.15
N ALA A 346 4.13 -16.26 10.84
CA ALA A 346 4.63 -17.51 10.28
C ALA A 346 6.10 -17.79 10.62
N ALA A 347 6.96 -16.76 10.62
CA ALA A 347 8.35 -16.89 11.02
C ALA A 347 8.50 -17.25 12.52
N ILE A 348 7.65 -16.67 13.37
CA ILE A 348 7.68 -16.88 14.83
C ILE A 348 7.05 -18.22 15.21
N ARG A 349 5.99 -18.65 14.52
CA ARG A 349 5.22 -19.86 14.82
C ARG A 349 5.18 -20.84 13.64
N PRO A 350 6.33 -21.40 13.21
CA PRO A 350 6.35 -22.33 12.10
C PRO A 350 5.45 -23.54 12.38
N GLY A 351 4.52 -23.82 11.46
CA GLY A 351 3.58 -24.94 11.56
C GLY A 351 2.29 -24.69 12.36
N ALA A 352 2.09 -23.48 12.94
CA ALA A 352 0.88 -23.15 13.72
C ALA A 352 -0.02 -22.09 13.04
N MET A 353 0.13 -21.88 11.72
CA MET A 353 -0.54 -20.84 10.94
C MET A 353 -1.60 -21.42 9.98
N GLY A 354 -2.59 -22.12 10.51
CA GLY A 354 -3.59 -22.81 9.67
C GLY A 354 -4.67 -21.87 9.11
N ALA A 355 -5.42 -21.22 10.00
CA ALA A 355 -6.58 -20.42 9.62
C ALA A 355 -6.17 -19.10 8.96
N GLU A 356 -5.18 -18.40 9.53
CA GLU A 356 -4.71 -17.09 9.06
C GLU A 356 -4.19 -17.17 7.61
N VAL A 357 -3.42 -18.22 7.30
CA VAL A 357 -2.87 -18.43 5.95
C VAL A 357 -3.94 -18.92 4.99
N THR A 358 -4.85 -19.79 5.44
CA THR A 358 -5.93 -20.28 4.59
C THR A 358 -6.86 -19.15 4.15
N GLU A 359 -7.33 -18.30 5.07
CA GLU A 359 -8.19 -17.19 4.69
C GLU A 359 -7.48 -16.19 3.77
N SER A 360 -6.15 -16.04 3.92
CA SER A 360 -5.37 -15.07 3.16
C SER A 360 -5.32 -15.37 1.65
N LEU A 361 -5.75 -16.57 1.21
CA LEU A 361 -5.99 -16.87 -0.21
C LEU A 361 -7.11 -16.01 -0.86
N TRP A 362 -7.96 -15.40 -0.04
CA TRP A 362 -9.06 -14.51 -0.44
C TRP A 362 -8.87 -13.05 0.00
N ASP A 363 -7.73 -12.73 0.58
CA ASP A 363 -7.42 -11.37 1.05
C ASP A 363 -7.42 -10.36 -0.11
N CYS A 364 -7.69 -9.09 0.18
CA CYS A 364 -7.62 -8.02 -0.82
C CYS A 364 -6.19 -7.75 -1.30
N GLU A 365 -5.18 -7.94 -0.44
CA GLU A 365 -3.79 -7.67 -0.79
C GLU A 365 -3.16 -8.81 -1.58
N GLU A 366 -2.49 -8.44 -2.67
CA GLU A 366 -1.76 -9.37 -3.53
C GLU A 366 -0.69 -10.16 -2.76
N ASP A 367 0.13 -9.47 -1.97
CA ASP A 367 1.22 -10.09 -1.20
C ASP A 367 0.71 -11.07 -0.14
N ALA A 368 -0.46 -10.82 0.44
CA ALA A 368 -1.10 -11.76 1.36
C ALA A 368 -1.55 -13.02 0.62
N ARG A 369 -2.13 -12.87 -0.59
CA ARG A 369 -2.49 -14.01 -1.45
C ARG A 369 -1.26 -14.79 -1.91
N LEU A 370 -0.17 -14.12 -2.29
CA LEU A 370 1.09 -14.77 -2.68
C LEU A 370 1.67 -15.60 -1.54
N PHE A 371 1.73 -15.01 -0.34
CA PHE A 371 2.18 -15.72 0.85
C PHE A 371 1.30 -16.94 1.13
N ALA A 372 -0.02 -16.78 1.03
CA ALA A 372 -0.98 -17.85 1.26
C ALA A 372 -0.88 -18.99 0.24
N VAL A 373 -0.67 -18.68 -1.05
CA VAL A 373 -0.46 -19.70 -2.10
C VAL A 373 0.73 -20.60 -1.78
N GLU A 374 1.80 -20.04 -1.23
CA GLU A 374 2.99 -20.79 -0.86
C GLU A 374 2.78 -21.63 0.42
N HIS A 375 2.12 -21.07 1.44
CA HIS A 375 2.15 -21.64 2.80
C HIS A 375 0.85 -22.32 3.24
N ALA A 376 -0.26 -22.16 2.52
CA ALA A 376 -1.54 -22.73 2.92
C ALA A 376 -1.46 -24.26 2.99
N PRO A 377 -2.14 -24.89 3.98
CA PRO A 377 -2.14 -26.33 4.15
C PRO A 377 -2.76 -27.01 2.93
N GLU A 378 -2.21 -28.17 2.57
CA GLU A 378 -2.76 -29.00 1.50
C GLU A 378 -4.21 -29.40 1.79
N GLY A 379 -5.08 -29.29 0.79
CA GLY A 379 -6.49 -29.64 0.93
C GLY A 379 -7.34 -29.18 -0.25
N ALA A 380 -8.58 -29.67 -0.33
CA ALA A 380 -9.48 -29.39 -1.45
C ALA A 380 -9.76 -27.89 -1.64
N GLN A 381 -9.80 -27.14 -0.53
CA GLN A 381 -10.00 -25.70 -0.54
C GLN A 381 -8.84 -24.96 -1.22
N LEU A 382 -7.59 -25.34 -0.92
CA LEU A 382 -6.41 -24.81 -1.59
C LEU A 382 -6.46 -25.11 -3.09
N HIS A 383 -6.67 -26.38 -3.47
CA HIS A 383 -6.68 -26.81 -4.87
C HIS A 383 -7.69 -26.03 -5.71
N ARG A 384 -8.93 -25.91 -5.23
CA ARG A 384 -9.98 -25.11 -5.90
C ARG A 384 -9.56 -23.66 -6.05
N ARG A 385 -8.99 -23.07 -5.00
CA ARG A 385 -8.59 -21.67 -5.02
C ARG A 385 -7.40 -21.41 -5.95
N LEU A 386 -6.43 -22.33 -6.05
CA LEU A 386 -5.34 -22.23 -7.01
C LEU A 386 -5.84 -22.26 -8.46
N GLU A 387 -6.85 -23.09 -8.77
CA GLU A 387 -7.48 -23.13 -10.09
C GLU A 387 -8.17 -21.80 -10.41
N GLU A 388 -8.93 -21.24 -9.47
CA GLU A 388 -9.57 -19.92 -9.59
C GLU A 388 -8.53 -18.81 -9.84
N LEU A 389 -7.48 -18.75 -9.02
CA LEU A 389 -6.43 -17.73 -9.12
C LEU A 389 -5.71 -17.81 -10.47
N ARG A 390 -5.31 -19.01 -10.88
CA ARG A 390 -4.60 -19.26 -12.15
C ARG A 390 -5.42 -18.80 -13.38
N GLY A 391 -6.74 -18.96 -13.33
CA GLY A 391 -7.64 -18.59 -14.42
C GLY A 391 -8.18 -17.15 -14.37
N SER A 392 -7.87 -16.38 -13.32
CA SER A 392 -8.45 -15.05 -13.13
C SER A 392 -7.83 -14.00 -14.04
N ALA A 393 -8.67 -13.27 -14.78
CA ALA A 393 -8.26 -12.12 -15.58
C ALA A 393 -7.97 -10.86 -14.74
N VAL A 394 -8.47 -10.81 -13.50
CA VAL A 394 -8.28 -9.68 -12.58
C VAL A 394 -6.97 -9.82 -11.79
N GLU A 395 -6.58 -11.05 -11.43
CA GLU A 395 -5.35 -11.27 -10.65
C GLU A 395 -4.10 -10.83 -11.41
N SER A 396 -3.03 -10.51 -10.67
CA SER A 396 -1.75 -10.16 -11.28
C SER A 396 -1.12 -11.35 -12.01
N GLY A 397 -0.15 -11.05 -12.88
CA GLY A 397 0.67 -12.08 -13.50
C GLY A 397 1.44 -12.92 -12.46
N GLU A 398 1.84 -12.30 -11.36
CA GLU A 398 2.62 -12.96 -10.30
C GLU A 398 1.79 -13.97 -9.52
N VAL A 399 0.58 -13.59 -9.08
CA VAL A 399 -0.35 -14.50 -8.39
C VAL A 399 -0.75 -15.67 -9.27
N ARG A 400 -1.08 -15.42 -10.54
CA ARG A 400 -1.38 -16.50 -11.50
C ARG A 400 -0.22 -17.47 -11.66
N ALA A 401 1.00 -16.95 -11.77
CA ALA A 401 2.19 -17.77 -11.93
C ALA A 401 2.50 -18.57 -10.65
N ALA A 402 2.38 -17.96 -9.47
CA ALA A 402 2.54 -18.62 -8.18
C ALA A 402 1.53 -19.77 -8.02
N ALA A 403 0.26 -19.51 -8.33
CA ALA A 403 -0.79 -20.53 -8.27
C ALA A 403 -0.49 -21.70 -9.22
N GLY A 404 -0.09 -21.40 -10.47
CA GLY A 404 0.29 -22.42 -11.45
C GLY A 404 1.48 -23.29 -11.00
N ARG A 405 2.51 -22.68 -10.40
CA ARG A 405 3.65 -23.43 -9.83
C ARG A 405 3.21 -24.34 -8.69
N ARG A 406 2.39 -23.83 -7.75
CA ARG A 406 1.92 -24.59 -6.58
C ARG A 406 1.06 -25.79 -7.00
N SER A 407 0.13 -25.61 -7.94
CA SER A 407 -0.69 -26.71 -8.48
C SER A 407 0.13 -27.80 -9.16
N GLY A 408 1.25 -27.45 -9.80
CA GLY A 408 2.14 -28.40 -10.46
C GLY A 408 3.01 -29.24 -9.52
N CYS A 409 3.22 -28.78 -8.27
CA CYS A 409 4.00 -29.50 -7.27
C CYS A 409 3.19 -30.58 -6.52
N GLY A 410 1.86 -30.45 -6.43
CA GLY A 410 0.99 -31.44 -5.78
C GLY A 410 0.72 -32.72 -6.60
N ASN A 411 1.16 -32.75 -7.86
CA ASN A 411 1.00 -33.89 -8.79
C ASN A 411 2.27 -34.76 -8.94
N ARG A 412 3.23 -34.69 -7.99
CA ARG A 412 4.43 -35.53 -8.00
C ARG A 412 4.49 -36.48 -6.83
#